data_AF-A0A556PSI6-F1
#
_entry.id   AF-A0A556PSI6-F1
#
_cell.length_a   1.000
_cell.length_b   1.000
_cell.length_c   1.000
_cell.angle_alpha   90.00
_cell.angle_beta   90.00
_cell.angle_gamma   90.00
#
_symmetry.space_group_name_H-M   'P 1'
#
loop_
_entity.id
_entity.type
_entity.pdbx_description
1 polymer ?
#
loop_
_entity_poly.entity_id
_entity_poly.type
_entity_poly.pdbx_seq_one_letter_code
_entity_poly.pdbx_strand_id
1 'polypeptide(L)'
;MKKRKYIAFLLICLGLLLTACNSDESAEAEAEEKENEEETETVEEEEEPAFEELTKDEVKGIIQNNVEELMNRFIDTKQQNMDWYELDFSNDSSEEVLAAVNETNESLTDLATEQFIDKYTSYYLEAFYCDCDTYEILDPSMVIAGFDVLEQDEDSFQATSIVIGNHLYPGPGSTYYWTYKKENEKWKIDEVTAESADKQPLNLTTEDLMNLYGDSIEIVDEIELDGEKFIVTKEHDMDANYAYSVDTGAINYEISTEYQENSTNENNETEETGTEEVKTNEPTEKTEKLEALSNPTFIHKYEETELEGEFGGLVKSEFKVPQFGINVLDDFLYEEYVAKNEDMPNIEDVTPTEDSTKFIEQYVIGYRDVYQYGDYVSILMSEYLYEGGVNGTSAINSFHFDLDRDEMVHLEEVLADKNISYERLDELVKTKLRDEQYREKLFADYESNLTAPEEDYNTFYATDEHLVIIFNVYHIGPKSSGPIEVPIGWNEF
;
A
#
# COMPACT_ATOMS: atom_id res chain seq x y z
N MET A 1 -47.14 -22.29 -17.18
CA MET A 1 -48.42 -22.21 -16.40
C MET A 1 -47.99 -21.90 -14.97
N LYS A 2 -48.42 -20.88 -14.23
CA LYS A 2 -49.62 -20.04 -14.21
C LYS A 2 -49.24 -18.57 -14.43
N LYS A 3 -50.25 -17.82 -14.84
CA LYS A 3 -50.24 -16.47 -15.40
C LYS A 3 -51.14 -15.61 -14.51
N ARG A 4 -50.91 -14.29 -14.52
CA ARG A 4 -51.84 -13.14 -14.27
C ARG A 4 -51.91 -12.60 -12.83
N LYS A 5 -51.51 -11.35 -12.57
CA LYS A 5 -52.17 -10.01 -12.83
C LYS A 5 -52.58 -9.45 -11.44
N TYR A 6 -52.48 -8.17 -11.05
CA TYR A 6 -52.46 -6.89 -11.77
C TYR A 6 -52.28 -5.72 -10.74
N ILE A 7 -51.75 -4.60 -11.22
CA ILE A 7 -52.20 -3.19 -11.01
C ILE A 7 -51.84 -2.46 -9.70
N ALA A 8 -50.87 -1.55 -9.87
CA ALA A 8 -50.89 -0.09 -9.61
C ALA A 8 -51.38 0.46 -8.26
N PHE A 9 -50.50 1.21 -7.59
CA PHE A 9 -50.88 2.41 -6.84
C PHE A 9 -49.83 3.51 -7.07
N LEU A 10 -50.31 4.65 -7.57
CA LEU A 10 -49.56 5.80 -8.03
C LEU A 10 -50.24 7.03 -7.41
N LEU A 11 -49.44 7.87 -6.75
CA LEU A 11 -49.65 9.28 -6.35
C LEU A 11 -50.88 9.66 -5.50
N ILE A 12 -50.64 10.56 -4.53
CA ILE A 12 -51.51 11.54 -3.82
C ILE A 12 -50.98 11.58 -2.37
N CYS A 13 -50.18 12.58 -1.94
CA CYS A 13 -50.68 13.88 -1.47
C CYS A 13 -49.52 14.88 -1.30
N LEU A 14 -49.44 15.84 -2.22
CA LEU A 14 -48.90 17.18 -1.98
C LEU A 14 -50.05 18.01 -1.39
N GLY A 15 -49.89 18.58 -0.20
CA GLY A 15 -50.98 19.33 0.45
C GLY A 15 -50.57 20.05 1.73
N LEU A 16 -50.08 21.28 1.55
CA LEU A 16 -50.41 22.49 2.32
C LEU A 16 -50.50 22.38 3.86
N LEU A 17 -49.49 22.89 4.55
CA LEU A 17 -49.66 23.58 5.83
C LEU A 17 -48.79 24.85 5.86
N LEU A 18 -49.29 25.90 5.20
CA LEU A 18 -49.05 27.28 5.62
C LEU A 18 -50.25 27.68 6.47
N THR A 19 -50.04 27.84 7.78
CA THR A 19 -50.95 28.60 8.64
C THR A 19 -50.16 29.66 9.36
N ALA A 20 -50.29 30.87 8.83
CA ALA A 20 -50.03 32.11 9.54
C ALA A 20 -50.90 32.20 10.81
N CYS A 21 -50.31 32.65 11.90
CA CYS A 21 -51.03 33.32 12.98
C CYS A 21 -50.35 34.66 13.24
N ASN A 22 -50.96 35.67 12.66
CA ASN A 22 -50.83 37.08 12.98
C ASN A 22 -51.67 37.34 14.24
N SER A 23 -51.10 38.02 15.23
CA SER A 23 -51.89 38.72 16.25
C SER A 23 -51.16 39.98 16.68
N ASP A 24 -51.68 41.08 16.15
CA ASP A 24 -51.46 42.46 16.57
C ASP A 24 -51.65 42.63 18.09
N GLU A 25 -50.73 43.35 18.74
CA GLU A 25 -51.08 44.12 19.94
C GLU A 25 -50.47 45.51 19.83
N SER A 26 -51.37 46.46 19.60
CA SER A 26 -51.16 47.90 19.56
C SER A 26 -50.93 48.46 20.97
N ALA A 27 -49.89 49.26 21.14
CA ALA A 27 -49.82 50.25 22.20
C ALA A 27 -49.45 51.61 21.61
N GLU A 28 -50.45 52.50 21.61
CA GLU A 28 -50.32 53.94 21.39
C GLU A 28 -49.40 54.54 22.45
N ALA A 29 -48.40 55.33 22.03
CA ALA A 29 -47.76 56.31 22.89
C ALA A 29 -47.56 57.59 22.09
N GLU A 30 -48.09 58.67 22.66
CA GLU A 30 -48.18 60.01 22.13
C GLU A 30 -46.82 60.67 21.86
N ALA A 31 -46.85 61.56 20.87
CA ALA A 31 -45.77 62.40 20.42
C ALA A 31 -45.31 63.43 21.47
N GLU A 32 -44.00 63.51 21.67
CA GLU A 32 -43.31 64.76 22.02
C GLU A 32 -42.30 65.08 20.91
N GLU A 33 -42.67 66.06 20.10
CA GLU A 33 -41.87 66.65 19.03
C GLU A 33 -40.77 67.52 19.68
N LYS A 34 -39.53 67.02 19.71
CA LYS A 34 -38.34 67.84 19.91
C LYS A 34 -37.59 67.89 18.58
N GLU A 35 -37.62 69.06 17.95
CA GLU A 35 -36.66 69.45 16.91
C GLU A 35 -35.26 69.32 17.51
N ASN A 36 -34.55 68.26 17.11
CA ASN A 36 -33.11 68.12 17.29
C ASN A 36 -32.53 68.29 15.88
N GLU A 37 -31.69 69.30 15.69
CA GLU A 37 -30.93 69.52 14.46
C GLU A 37 -30.06 68.27 14.22
N GLU A 38 -30.49 67.45 13.26
CA GLU A 38 -29.81 66.24 12.82
C GLU A 38 -28.62 66.68 11.94
N GLU A 39 -27.45 66.82 12.56
CA GLU A 39 -26.18 66.85 11.84
C GLU A 39 -26.10 65.56 11.01
N THR A 40 -26.26 65.73 9.70
CA THR A 40 -26.08 64.67 8.72
C THR A 40 -24.58 64.37 8.65
N GLU A 41 -24.09 63.53 9.57
CA GLU A 41 -22.82 62.84 9.39
C GLU A 41 -22.96 61.99 8.13
N THR A 42 -22.37 62.46 7.04
CA THR A 42 -21.97 61.61 5.93
C THR A 42 -21.02 60.57 6.50
N VAL A 43 -21.59 59.42 6.89
CA VAL A 43 -20.84 58.18 7.09
C VAL A 43 -20.22 57.89 5.73
N GLU A 44 -18.91 58.13 5.61
CA GLU A 44 -18.13 57.59 4.51
C GLU A 44 -18.29 56.08 4.60
N GLU A 45 -19.05 55.52 3.67
CA GLU A 45 -19.19 54.08 3.46
C GLU A 45 -17.78 53.59 3.12
N GLU A 46 -17.03 53.12 4.12
CA GLU A 46 -15.77 52.43 3.90
C GLU A 46 -16.11 51.22 3.02
N GLU A 47 -15.74 51.30 1.74
CA GLU A 47 -15.85 50.17 0.81
C GLU A 47 -15.03 49.02 1.44
N GLU A 48 -15.73 47.99 1.93
CA GLU A 48 -15.08 46.77 2.41
C GLU A 48 -14.16 46.26 1.29
N PRO A 49 -12.91 45.89 1.62
CA PRO A 49 -11.97 45.42 0.62
C PRO A 49 -12.57 44.22 -0.11
N ALA A 50 -12.62 44.29 -1.44
CA ALA A 50 -13.10 43.17 -2.25
C ALA A 50 -12.27 41.92 -1.94
N PHE A 51 -12.94 40.81 -1.65
CA PHE A 51 -12.32 39.51 -1.44
C PHE A 51 -11.40 39.16 -2.62
N GLU A 52 -10.14 38.84 -2.31
CA GLU A 52 -9.17 38.35 -3.28
C GLU A 52 -9.21 36.81 -3.25
N GLU A 53 -9.70 36.22 -4.34
CA GLU A 53 -9.76 34.77 -4.51
C GLU A 53 -8.35 34.15 -4.41
N LEU A 54 -8.26 33.06 -3.65
CA LEU A 54 -7.07 32.22 -3.58
C LEU A 54 -6.79 31.58 -4.94
N THR A 55 -5.52 31.52 -5.30
CA THR A 55 -5.08 30.75 -6.46
C THR A 55 -5.18 29.24 -6.21
N LYS A 56 -5.27 28.46 -7.28
CA LYS A 56 -5.29 27.00 -7.22
C LYS A 56 -4.12 26.42 -6.41
N ASP A 57 -2.91 26.96 -6.58
CA ASP A 57 -1.72 26.50 -5.87
C ASP A 57 -1.77 26.86 -4.37
N GLU A 58 -2.35 28.02 -4.01
CA GLU A 58 -2.57 28.39 -2.60
C GLU A 58 -3.58 27.47 -1.93
N VAL A 59 -4.72 27.19 -2.59
CA VAL A 59 -5.72 26.25 -2.07
C VAL A 59 -5.12 24.85 -1.89
N LYS A 60 -4.40 24.35 -2.90
CA LYS A 60 -3.71 23.06 -2.83
C LYS A 60 -2.71 23.03 -1.67
N GLY A 61 -1.88 24.07 -1.54
CA GLY A 61 -0.91 24.18 -0.46
C GLY A 61 -1.53 24.23 0.94
N ILE A 62 -2.66 24.93 1.10
CA ILE A 62 -3.43 24.93 2.36
C ILE A 62 -3.87 23.51 2.71
N ILE A 63 -4.43 22.76 1.74
CA ILE A 63 -4.91 21.41 1.98
C ILE A 63 -3.76 20.47 2.36
N GLN A 64 -2.66 20.49 1.59
CA GLN A 64 -1.50 19.63 1.86
C GLN A 64 -0.92 19.88 3.25
N ASN A 65 -0.70 21.14 3.61
CA ASN A 65 -0.12 21.49 4.90
C ASN A 65 -1.04 21.09 6.06
N ASN A 66 -2.36 21.33 5.95
CA ASN A 66 -3.30 20.98 7.00
C ASN A 66 -3.42 19.46 7.18
N VAL A 67 -3.45 18.69 6.08
CA VAL A 67 -3.50 17.22 6.13
C VAL A 67 -2.20 16.64 6.69
N GLU A 68 -1.04 17.15 6.28
CA GLU A 68 0.26 16.71 6.80
C GLU A 68 0.36 16.96 8.32
N GLU A 69 0.01 18.18 8.77
CA GLU A 69 0.03 18.53 10.18
C GLU A 69 -1.02 17.73 10.98
N LEU A 70 -2.19 17.45 10.41
CA LEU A 70 -3.20 16.56 11.01
C LEU A 70 -2.61 15.17 11.27
N MET A 71 -1.99 14.55 10.26
CA MET A 71 -1.36 13.23 10.40
C MET A 71 -0.24 13.24 11.43
N ASN A 72 0.63 14.25 11.41
CA ASN A 72 1.73 14.37 12.37
C ASN A 72 1.21 14.45 13.81
N ARG A 73 0.08 15.12 14.06
CA ARG A 73 -0.53 15.16 15.40
C ARG A 73 -1.07 13.81 15.86
N PHE A 74 -1.64 13.00 14.96
CA PHE A 74 -2.02 11.62 15.31
C PHE A 74 -0.80 10.75 15.59
N ILE A 75 0.26 10.85 14.78
CA ILE A 75 1.53 10.13 15.00
C ILE A 75 2.14 10.51 16.34
N ASP A 76 2.24 11.81 16.64
CA ASP A 76 2.79 12.32 17.90
C ASP A 76 1.94 11.86 19.09
N THR A 77 0.61 11.90 18.96
CA THR A 77 -0.33 11.41 19.98
C THR A 77 -0.11 9.93 20.26
N LYS A 78 0.05 9.12 19.21
CA LYS A 78 0.37 7.68 19.30
C LYS A 78 1.68 7.43 20.05
N GLN A 79 2.74 8.15 19.67
CA GLN A 79 4.05 8.00 20.29
C GLN A 79 4.07 8.43 21.77
N GLN A 80 3.28 9.44 22.13
CA GLN A 80 3.21 9.96 23.49
C GLN A 80 2.34 9.10 24.42
N ASN A 81 1.37 8.37 23.87
CA ASN A 81 0.38 7.59 24.62
C ASN A 81 0.35 6.12 24.21
N MET A 82 1.52 5.48 24.19
CA MET A 82 1.68 4.06 23.84
C MET A 82 0.86 3.09 24.72
N ASP A 83 0.34 3.55 25.87
CA ASP A 83 -0.57 2.78 26.71
C ASP A 83 -2.01 2.72 26.17
N TRP A 84 -2.38 3.57 25.20
CA TRP A 84 -3.69 3.53 24.56
C TRP A 84 -3.87 2.39 23.55
N TYR A 85 -2.83 1.60 23.28
CA TYR A 85 -2.90 0.42 22.40
C TYR A 85 -3.91 -0.65 22.86
N GLU A 86 -4.31 -0.64 24.13
CA GLU A 86 -5.32 -1.57 24.67
C GLU A 86 -6.77 -1.03 24.53
N LEU A 87 -6.94 0.20 24.03
CA LEU A 87 -8.24 0.84 23.89
C LEU A 87 -8.90 0.49 22.55
N ASP A 88 -10.22 0.30 22.57
CA ASP A 88 -11.06 0.12 21.37
C ASP A 88 -11.80 1.44 21.09
N PHE A 89 -11.28 2.25 20.17
CA PHE A 89 -11.86 3.56 19.87
C PHE A 89 -13.13 3.46 19.02
N SER A 90 -13.40 2.29 18.44
CA SER A 90 -14.56 2.05 17.57
C SER A 90 -15.85 1.72 18.35
N ASN A 91 -15.73 0.98 19.46
CA ASN A 91 -16.88 0.45 20.19
C ASN A 91 -16.90 0.78 21.69
N ASP A 92 -15.79 1.25 22.27
CA ASP A 92 -15.76 1.57 23.69
C ASP A 92 -16.14 3.04 23.95
N SER A 93 -16.88 3.25 25.03
CA SER A 93 -17.32 4.57 25.52
C SER A 93 -16.87 4.78 26.97
N SER A 94 -15.82 4.07 27.38
CA SER A 94 -15.17 4.23 28.68
C SER A 94 -14.66 5.66 28.88
N GLU A 95 -14.51 6.03 30.15
CA GLU A 95 -13.94 7.35 30.51
C GLU A 95 -12.52 7.53 29.95
N GLU A 96 -11.77 6.43 29.77
CA GLU A 96 -10.41 6.43 29.21
C GLU A 96 -10.43 6.74 27.71
N VAL A 97 -11.28 6.08 26.93
CA VAL A 97 -11.45 6.39 25.50
C VAL A 97 -11.95 7.81 25.29
N LEU A 98 -12.93 8.27 26.07
CA LEU A 98 -13.43 9.64 25.99
C LEU A 98 -12.35 10.66 26.36
N ALA A 99 -11.48 10.37 27.33
CA ALA A 99 -10.37 11.24 27.68
C ALA A 99 -9.35 11.33 26.53
N ALA A 100 -8.98 10.19 25.94
CA ALA A 100 -8.06 10.11 24.81
C ALA A 100 -8.59 10.86 23.57
N VAL A 101 -9.86 10.68 23.24
CA VAL A 101 -10.53 11.41 22.14
C VAL A 101 -10.54 12.91 22.40
N ASN A 102 -10.87 13.35 23.62
CA ASN A 102 -10.91 14.78 23.95
C ASN A 102 -9.51 15.42 23.92
N GLU A 103 -8.50 14.74 24.45
CA GLU A 103 -7.11 15.21 24.38
C GLU A 103 -6.66 15.38 22.93
N THR A 104 -6.98 14.40 22.08
CA THR A 104 -6.70 14.47 20.64
C THR A 104 -7.48 15.61 19.99
N ASN A 105 -8.79 15.75 20.27
CA ASN A 105 -9.65 16.82 19.74
C ASN A 105 -9.09 18.22 20.03
N GLU A 106 -8.67 18.48 21.27
CA GLU A 106 -8.08 19.77 21.65
C GLU A 106 -6.87 20.10 20.78
N SER A 107 -6.05 19.08 20.49
CA SER A 107 -4.90 19.21 19.61
C SER A 107 -5.26 19.45 18.15
N LEU A 108 -6.50 19.31 17.68
CA LEU A 108 -6.85 19.48 16.26
C LEU A 108 -7.60 20.78 15.93
N THR A 109 -7.98 21.54 16.96
CA THR A 109 -8.90 22.69 16.86
C THR A 109 -8.44 23.82 15.95
N ASP A 110 -7.15 23.91 15.61
CA ASP A 110 -6.64 24.93 14.68
C ASP A 110 -6.44 24.44 13.24
N LEU A 111 -6.66 23.14 12.97
CA LEU A 111 -6.56 22.52 11.65
C LEU A 111 -7.92 22.12 11.08
N ALA A 112 -8.88 21.81 11.96
CA ALA A 112 -10.18 21.26 11.59
C ALA A 112 -11.31 21.93 12.39
N THR A 113 -12.50 22.00 11.80
CA THR A 113 -13.70 22.51 12.47
C THR A 113 -14.19 21.49 13.51
N GLU A 114 -15.00 21.94 14.48
CA GLU A 114 -15.61 21.06 15.49
C GLU A 114 -16.39 19.91 14.84
N GLN A 115 -17.09 20.19 13.72
CA GLN A 115 -17.82 19.19 12.95
C GLN A 115 -16.92 18.08 12.40
N PHE A 116 -15.75 18.43 11.85
CA PHE A 116 -14.79 17.44 11.34
C PHE A 116 -14.22 16.62 12.49
N ILE A 117 -13.77 17.30 13.55
CA ILE A 117 -13.17 16.68 14.73
C ILE A 117 -14.12 15.66 15.36
N ASP A 118 -15.37 16.03 15.62
CA ASP A 118 -16.38 15.15 16.21
C ASP A 118 -16.67 13.91 15.36
N LYS A 119 -16.57 14.04 14.04
CA LYS A 119 -16.86 12.96 13.09
C LYS A 119 -15.69 11.99 12.94
N TYR A 120 -14.46 12.50 12.90
CA TYR A 120 -13.31 11.71 12.43
C TYR A 120 -12.30 11.35 13.52
N THR A 121 -12.22 12.03 14.67
CA THR A 121 -11.12 11.76 15.63
C THR A 121 -11.11 10.33 16.14
N SER A 122 -12.25 9.76 16.58
CA SER A 122 -12.30 8.37 17.04
C SER A 122 -11.92 7.38 15.95
N TYR A 123 -12.35 7.64 14.71
CA TYR A 123 -12.01 6.81 13.56
C TYR A 123 -10.50 6.82 13.28
N TYR A 124 -9.87 7.99 13.32
CA TYR A 124 -8.44 8.12 13.12
C TYR A 124 -7.65 7.52 14.29
N LEU A 125 -8.08 7.72 15.54
CA LEU A 125 -7.42 7.08 16.68
C LEU A 125 -7.47 5.56 16.55
N GLU A 126 -8.62 5.00 16.17
CA GLU A 126 -8.72 3.56 15.87
C GLU A 126 -7.68 3.17 14.81
N ALA A 127 -7.72 3.82 13.64
CA ALA A 127 -6.80 3.55 12.54
C ALA A 127 -5.32 3.57 12.94
N PHE A 128 -4.91 4.60 13.69
CA PHE A 128 -3.53 4.76 14.11
C PHE A 128 -3.12 3.75 15.20
N TYR A 129 -4.00 3.38 16.13
CA TYR A 129 -3.64 2.50 17.25
C TYR A 129 -3.88 1.03 17.01
N CYS A 130 -4.88 0.66 16.21
CA CYS A 130 -5.11 -0.74 15.87
C CYS A 130 -4.11 -1.24 14.81
N ASP A 131 -3.24 -0.34 14.29
CA ASP A 131 -2.40 -0.57 13.12
C ASP A 131 -3.23 -1.16 11.95
N CYS A 132 -4.53 -0.85 11.92
CA CYS A 132 -5.41 -1.30 10.86
C CYS A 132 -5.23 -0.36 9.69
N ASP A 133 -5.06 -0.95 8.51
CA ASP A 133 -5.06 -0.20 7.27
C ASP A 133 -6.45 0.27 6.94
N THR A 134 -6.78 1.44 7.48
CA THR A 134 -8.01 2.11 7.14
C THR A 134 -7.78 2.96 5.90
N TYR A 135 -8.51 2.64 4.84
CA TYR A 135 -8.49 3.32 3.54
C TYR A 135 -8.83 4.82 3.60
N GLU A 136 -9.41 5.30 4.69
CA GLU A 136 -9.93 6.68 4.79
C GLU A 136 -9.00 7.65 5.57
N ILE A 137 -7.75 7.25 5.87
CA ILE A 137 -6.78 8.23 6.39
C ILE A 137 -6.39 9.17 5.26
N LEU A 138 -6.72 10.45 5.41
CA LEU A 138 -6.30 11.51 4.49
C LEU A 138 -4.78 11.60 4.40
N ASP A 139 -4.25 11.64 3.19
CA ASP A 139 -2.83 11.79 2.89
C ASP A 139 -2.57 13.04 2.01
N PRO A 140 -1.49 13.81 2.22
CA PRO A 140 -1.19 15.02 1.43
C PRO A 140 -1.03 14.76 -0.08
N SER A 141 -0.74 13.52 -0.49
CA SER A 141 -0.68 13.12 -1.89
C SER A 141 -2.06 13.05 -2.55
N MET A 142 -3.15 12.98 -1.77
CA MET A 142 -4.51 12.89 -2.29
C MET A 142 -4.96 14.12 -3.07
N VAL A 143 -4.26 15.26 -2.97
CA VAL A 143 -4.55 16.48 -3.75
C VAL A 143 -3.58 16.70 -4.92
N ILE A 144 -2.80 15.68 -5.29
CA ILE A 144 -1.81 15.80 -6.36
C ILE A 144 -2.48 15.80 -7.74
N ALA A 145 -3.25 14.77 -8.06
CA ALA A 145 -3.92 14.59 -9.35
C ALA A 145 -5.35 15.13 -9.38
N GLY A 146 -5.79 15.52 -10.58
CA GLY A 146 -7.16 15.98 -10.83
C GLY A 146 -7.58 17.17 -9.97
N PHE A 147 -6.62 17.93 -9.42
CA PHE A 147 -6.93 18.98 -8.46
C PHE A 147 -7.68 20.11 -9.15
N ASP A 148 -8.75 20.63 -8.56
CA ASP A 148 -9.42 21.84 -9.04
C ASP A 148 -10.15 22.59 -7.93
N VAL A 149 -10.30 23.91 -8.07
CA VAL A 149 -11.07 24.74 -7.12
C VAL A 149 -12.47 24.93 -7.68
N LEU A 150 -13.48 24.49 -6.95
CA LEU A 150 -14.87 24.51 -7.39
C LEU A 150 -15.55 25.86 -7.10
N GLU A 151 -15.50 26.27 -5.84
CA GLU A 151 -16.10 27.52 -5.35
C GLU A 151 -15.29 28.06 -4.17
N GLN A 152 -15.28 29.38 -4.01
CA GLN A 152 -14.66 30.05 -2.89
C GLN A 152 -15.31 31.40 -2.59
N ASP A 153 -15.30 31.78 -1.33
CA ASP A 153 -15.66 33.10 -0.81
C ASP A 153 -14.71 33.48 0.34
N GLU A 154 -14.99 34.59 1.01
CA GLU A 154 -14.14 35.12 2.09
C GLU A 154 -13.94 34.14 3.25
N ASP A 155 -14.93 33.27 3.49
CA ASP A 155 -15.00 32.42 4.67
C ASP A 155 -14.92 30.93 4.35
N SER A 156 -14.92 30.53 3.07
CA SER A 156 -14.93 29.12 2.68
C SER A 156 -14.33 28.86 1.29
N PHE A 157 -13.87 27.63 1.08
CA PHE A 157 -13.62 27.13 -0.27
C PHE A 157 -13.95 25.65 -0.38
N GLN A 158 -14.24 25.23 -1.61
CA GLN A 158 -14.33 23.83 -2.00
C GLN A 158 -13.36 23.51 -3.13
N ALA A 159 -12.69 22.37 -2.99
CA ALA A 159 -11.79 21.85 -4.02
C ALA A 159 -12.10 20.38 -4.29
N THR A 160 -11.61 19.88 -5.42
CA THR A 160 -11.65 18.47 -5.78
C THR A 160 -10.27 17.96 -6.08
N SER A 161 -10.10 16.64 -5.96
CA SER A 161 -8.94 15.90 -6.45
C SER A 161 -9.34 14.46 -6.76
N ILE A 162 -8.45 13.69 -7.36
CA ILE A 162 -8.67 12.26 -7.60
C ILE A 162 -7.60 11.42 -6.92
N VAL A 163 -8.03 10.26 -6.44
CA VAL A 163 -7.16 9.16 -6.00
C VAL A 163 -7.48 7.96 -6.88
N ILE A 164 -6.45 7.34 -7.45
CA ILE A 164 -6.57 6.17 -8.32
C ILE A 164 -6.28 4.88 -7.56
N GLY A 165 -6.61 3.74 -8.16
CA GLY A 165 -6.18 2.44 -7.65
C GLY A 165 -4.67 2.30 -7.71
N ASN A 166 -4.09 1.52 -6.80
CA ASN A 166 -2.66 1.21 -6.75
C ASN A 166 -2.45 -0.31 -6.57
N HIS A 167 -1.18 -0.75 -6.49
CA HIS A 167 -0.89 -2.18 -6.37
C HIS A 167 -1.38 -2.82 -5.05
N LEU A 168 -1.57 -2.03 -3.99
CA LEU A 168 -2.16 -2.49 -2.73
C LEU A 168 -3.70 -2.54 -2.82
N TYR A 169 -4.28 -1.62 -3.61
CA TYR A 169 -5.72 -1.44 -3.75
C TYR A 169 -6.08 -1.22 -5.23
N PRO A 170 -6.17 -2.28 -6.04
CA PRO A 170 -6.38 -2.18 -7.49
C PRO A 170 -7.81 -1.78 -7.88
N GLY A 171 -8.68 -1.51 -6.90
CA GLY A 171 -10.07 -1.15 -7.12
C GLY A 171 -10.26 0.22 -7.80
N PRO A 172 -11.52 0.59 -8.10
CA PRO A 172 -11.83 1.89 -8.66
C PRO A 172 -11.38 3.00 -7.72
N GLY A 173 -10.77 4.04 -8.30
CA GLY A 173 -10.43 5.26 -7.60
C GLY A 173 -11.65 6.06 -7.16
N SER A 174 -11.42 7.24 -6.62
CA SER A 174 -12.47 8.15 -6.15
C SER A 174 -12.12 9.60 -6.43
N THR A 175 -13.15 10.43 -6.67
CA THR A 175 -13.04 11.88 -6.61
C THR A 175 -13.28 12.34 -5.18
N TYR A 176 -12.33 13.07 -4.61
CA TYR A 176 -12.42 13.65 -3.28
C TYR A 176 -12.92 15.09 -3.37
N TYR A 177 -13.80 15.46 -2.45
CA TYR A 177 -14.32 16.81 -2.28
C TYR A 177 -13.85 17.35 -0.93
N TRP A 178 -13.12 18.44 -0.99
CA TRP A 178 -12.49 19.09 0.16
C TRP A 178 -13.26 20.35 0.48
N THR A 179 -13.87 20.43 1.66
CA THR A 179 -14.56 21.63 2.14
C THR A 179 -13.78 22.24 3.28
N TYR A 180 -13.44 23.52 3.16
CA TYR A 180 -12.72 24.28 4.16
C TYR A 180 -13.50 25.51 4.59
N LYS A 181 -13.36 25.88 5.86
CA LYS A 181 -13.89 27.12 6.45
C LYS A 181 -12.78 27.93 7.09
N LYS A 182 -12.91 29.25 7.01
CA LYS A 182 -12.03 30.19 7.69
C LYS A 182 -12.58 30.51 9.07
N GLU A 183 -11.82 30.17 10.11
CA GLU A 183 -12.17 30.47 11.50
C GLU A 183 -10.97 31.10 12.21
N ASN A 184 -11.16 32.27 12.81
CA ASN A 184 -10.08 33.01 13.49
C ASN A 184 -8.85 33.23 12.58
N GLU A 185 -9.09 33.66 11.34
CA GLU A 185 -8.07 33.86 10.30
C GLU A 185 -7.29 32.61 9.86
N LYS A 186 -7.76 31.40 10.22
CA LYS A 186 -7.16 30.13 9.79
C LYS A 186 -8.12 29.33 8.93
N TRP A 187 -7.63 28.79 7.82
CA TRP A 187 -8.35 27.79 7.03
C TRP A 187 -8.34 26.44 7.75
N LYS A 188 -9.52 25.85 7.93
CA LYS A 188 -9.72 24.59 8.64
C LYS A 188 -10.49 23.60 7.79
N ILE A 189 -10.14 22.32 7.91
CA ILE A 189 -10.87 21.20 7.29
C ILE A 189 -12.26 21.14 7.92
N ASP A 190 -13.30 21.27 7.10
CA ASP A 190 -14.69 21.19 7.55
C ASP A 190 -15.33 19.85 7.20
N GLU A 191 -15.12 19.39 5.96
CA GLU A 191 -15.61 18.10 5.50
C GLU A 191 -14.71 17.57 4.38
N VAL A 192 -14.50 16.25 4.38
CA VAL A 192 -13.95 15.53 3.23
C VAL A 192 -14.88 14.39 2.87
N THR A 193 -15.31 14.36 1.61
CA THR A 193 -16.12 13.25 1.08
C THR A 193 -15.47 12.67 -0.17
N ALA A 194 -15.78 11.41 -0.46
CA ALA A 194 -15.27 10.72 -1.64
C ALA A 194 -16.45 10.13 -2.45
N GLU A 195 -16.40 10.29 -3.77
CA GLU A 195 -17.30 9.63 -4.69
C GLU A 195 -16.51 8.65 -5.58
N SER A 196 -16.84 7.37 -5.46
CA SER A 196 -16.21 6.29 -6.23
C SER A 196 -16.38 6.50 -7.74
N ALA A 197 -15.36 6.09 -8.50
CA ALA A 197 -15.35 6.21 -9.94
C ALA A 197 -16.47 5.43 -10.66
N ASP A 198 -17.04 4.41 -10.01
CA ASP A 198 -18.23 3.69 -10.49
C ASP A 198 -19.46 4.60 -10.61
N LYS A 199 -19.52 5.66 -9.79
CA LYS A 199 -20.59 6.66 -9.82
C LYS A 199 -20.22 7.86 -10.67
N GLN A 200 -18.97 8.30 -10.58
CA GLN A 200 -18.46 9.46 -11.30
C GLN A 200 -17.11 9.14 -11.95
N PRO A 201 -17.05 8.96 -13.29
CA PRO A 201 -15.79 8.68 -13.97
C PRO A 201 -14.72 9.73 -13.67
N LEU A 202 -13.49 9.27 -13.41
CA LEU A 202 -12.35 10.14 -13.08
C LEU A 202 -11.89 10.97 -14.28
N ASN A 203 -12.04 10.42 -15.50
CA ASN A 203 -11.47 11.00 -16.72
C ASN A 203 -9.96 11.22 -16.60
N LEU A 204 -9.25 10.22 -16.08
CA LEU A 204 -7.82 10.25 -15.79
C LEU A 204 -7.00 10.65 -17.03
N THR A 205 -6.05 11.56 -16.84
CA THR A 205 -5.15 12.01 -17.90
C THR A 205 -3.71 11.53 -17.67
N THR A 206 -2.87 11.59 -18.70
CA THR A 206 -1.43 11.34 -18.57
C THR A 206 -0.75 12.37 -17.66
N GLU A 207 -1.24 13.61 -17.62
CA GLU A 207 -0.77 14.65 -16.70
C GLU A 207 -1.06 14.30 -15.24
N ASP A 208 -2.21 13.70 -14.95
CA ASP A 208 -2.55 13.24 -13.60
C ASP A 208 -1.59 12.15 -13.11
N LEU A 209 -1.32 11.15 -13.95
CA LEU A 209 -0.35 10.09 -13.63
C LEU A 209 1.06 10.64 -13.45
N MET A 210 1.49 11.56 -14.32
CA MET A 210 2.77 12.24 -14.21
C MET A 210 2.87 13.10 -12.95
N ASN A 211 1.79 13.74 -12.52
CA ASN A 211 1.77 14.49 -11.27
C ASN A 211 1.89 13.56 -10.06
N LEU A 212 1.20 12.41 -10.07
CA LEU A 212 1.21 11.43 -8.97
C LEU A 212 2.58 10.77 -8.79
N TYR A 213 3.15 10.30 -9.89
CA TYR A 213 4.33 9.43 -9.85
C TYR A 213 5.62 10.16 -10.24
N GLY A 214 5.52 11.35 -10.84
CA GLY A 214 6.68 12.13 -11.28
C GLY A 214 7.54 11.34 -12.26
N ASP A 215 8.86 11.45 -12.08
CA ASP A 215 9.86 10.76 -12.91
C ASP A 215 9.98 9.26 -12.58
N SER A 216 9.15 8.68 -11.70
CA SER A 216 9.21 7.23 -11.41
C SER A 216 8.52 6.38 -12.47
N ILE A 217 7.75 7.00 -13.37
CA ILE A 217 7.05 6.32 -14.45
C ILE A 217 7.38 6.91 -15.82
N GLU A 218 7.19 6.09 -16.85
CA GLU A 218 7.14 6.48 -18.25
C GLU A 218 5.76 6.13 -18.83
N ILE A 219 5.12 7.04 -19.60
CA ILE A 219 3.93 6.65 -20.39
C ILE A 219 4.40 5.83 -21.59
N VAL A 220 3.95 4.58 -21.64
CA VAL A 220 4.28 3.63 -22.70
C VAL A 220 3.28 3.72 -23.84
N ASP A 221 1.98 3.74 -23.52
CA ASP A 221 0.92 3.69 -24.53
C ASP A 221 -0.42 4.23 -24.02
N GLU A 222 -1.34 4.51 -24.94
CA GLU A 222 -2.75 4.79 -24.67
C GLU A 222 -3.60 3.90 -25.58
N ILE A 223 -4.35 2.97 -24.98
CA ILE A 223 -5.09 1.94 -25.72
C ILE A 223 -6.59 1.98 -25.44
N GLU A 224 -7.37 1.39 -26.34
CA GLU A 224 -8.81 1.21 -26.19
C GLU A 224 -9.16 -0.27 -26.41
N LEU A 225 -9.74 -0.92 -25.40
CA LEU A 225 -10.16 -2.32 -25.42
C LEU A 225 -11.64 -2.40 -25.02
N ASP A 226 -12.47 -3.01 -25.87
CA ASP A 226 -13.92 -3.14 -25.67
C ASP A 226 -14.67 -1.82 -25.36
N GLY A 227 -14.12 -0.69 -25.81
CA GLY A 227 -14.67 0.65 -25.61
C GLY A 227 -14.25 1.32 -24.31
N GLU A 228 -13.42 0.65 -23.50
CA GLU A 228 -12.75 1.23 -22.33
C GLU A 228 -11.34 1.68 -22.72
N LYS A 229 -10.91 2.82 -22.17
CA LYS A 229 -9.60 3.41 -22.45
C LYS A 229 -8.64 3.18 -21.29
N PHE A 230 -7.38 2.92 -21.62
CA PHE A 230 -6.32 2.68 -20.66
C PHE A 230 -5.10 3.53 -20.97
N ILE A 231 -4.42 3.99 -19.93
CA ILE A 231 -3.08 4.58 -20.01
C ILE A 231 -2.10 3.55 -19.47
N VAL A 232 -1.15 3.12 -20.31
CA VAL A 232 -0.12 2.16 -19.95
C VAL A 232 1.13 2.90 -19.53
N THR A 233 1.65 2.59 -18.34
CA THR A 233 2.84 3.18 -17.76
C THR A 233 3.87 2.12 -17.43
N LYS A 234 5.15 2.48 -17.43
CA LYS A 234 6.25 1.65 -16.94
C LYS A 234 6.88 2.29 -15.71
N GLU A 235 6.91 1.59 -14.59
CA GLU A 235 7.58 2.02 -13.35
C GLU A 235 9.07 1.64 -13.39
N HIS A 236 9.95 2.62 -13.20
CA HIS A 236 11.39 2.42 -13.37
C HIS A 236 12.02 1.52 -12.29
N ASP A 237 11.57 1.63 -11.04
CA ASP A 237 12.17 0.92 -9.91
C ASP A 237 11.81 -0.57 -9.90
N MET A 238 10.62 -0.92 -10.40
CA MET A 238 10.12 -2.29 -10.45
C MET A 238 10.29 -2.95 -11.82
N ASP A 239 10.70 -2.19 -12.85
CA ASP A 239 10.68 -2.61 -14.26
C ASP A 239 9.32 -3.24 -14.66
N ALA A 240 8.23 -2.71 -14.11
CA ALA A 240 6.87 -3.25 -14.22
C ALA A 240 5.98 -2.32 -15.04
N ASN A 241 5.13 -2.91 -15.89
CA ASN A 241 4.11 -2.17 -16.64
C ASN A 241 2.77 -2.21 -15.89
N TYR A 242 2.03 -1.10 -15.93
CA TYR A 242 0.68 -0.97 -15.37
C TYR A 242 -0.25 -0.30 -16.38
N ALA A 243 -1.46 -0.84 -16.54
CA ALA A 243 -2.51 -0.25 -17.36
C ALA A 243 -3.63 0.31 -16.48
N TYR A 244 -3.76 1.63 -16.44
CA TYR A 244 -4.79 2.32 -15.65
C TYR A 244 -6.01 2.64 -16.51
N SER A 245 -7.19 2.23 -16.07
CA SER A 245 -8.47 2.62 -16.67
C SER A 245 -8.65 4.14 -16.58
N VAL A 246 -8.98 4.79 -17.70
CA VAL A 246 -9.21 6.24 -17.74
C VAL A 246 -10.44 6.64 -16.94
N ASP A 247 -11.49 5.82 -16.99
CA ASP A 247 -12.76 6.16 -16.35
C ASP A 247 -12.72 5.82 -14.85
N THR A 248 -12.06 4.72 -14.47
CA THR A 248 -12.10 4.24 -13.08
C THR A 248 -10.81 4.47 -12.29
N GLY A 249 -9.68 4.69 -12.96
CA GLY A 249 -8.37 4.69 -12.32
C GLY A 249 -7.93 3.32 -11.78
N ALA A 250 -8.68 2.26 -12.03
CA ALA A 250 -8.33 0.90 -11.61
C ALA A 250 -7.20 0.32 -12.48
N ILE A 251 -6.40 -0.58 -11.90
CA ILE A 251 -5.34 -1.30 -12.63
C ILE A 251 -5.93 -2.51 -13.34
N ASN A 252 -5.68 -2.62 -14.64
CA ASN A 252 -5.97 -3.82 -15.43
C ASN A 252 -4.73 -4.71 -15.53
N TYR A 253 -4.69 -5.78 -14.73
CA TYR A 253 -3.53 -6.68 -14.68
C TYR A 253 -3.33 -7.54 -15.93
N GLU A 254 -4.39 -7.86 -16.68
CA GLU A 254 -4.28 -8.62 -17.92
C GLU A 254 -3.49 -7.84 -18.97
N ILE A 255 -3.87 -6.58 -19.19
CA ILE A 255 -3.16 -5.66 -20.09
C ILE A 255 -1.74 -5.40 -19.56
N SER A 256 -1.59 -5.16 -18.26
CA SER A 256 -0.28 -4.93 -17.62
C SER A 256 0.70 -6.08 -17.90
N THR A 257 0.22 -7.33 -17.79
CA THR A 257 1.00 -8.54 -18.04
C THR A 257 1.37 -8.69 -19.51
N GLU A 258 0.46 -8.41 -20.44
CA GLU A 258 0.74 -8.47 -21.88
C GLU A 258 1.89 -7.51 -22.27
N TYR A 259 1.91 -6.30 -21.72
CA TYR A 259 3.01 -5.35 -21.96
C TYR A 259 4.33 -5.83 -21.31
N GLN A 260 4.26 -6.45 -20.13
CA GLN A 260 5.44 -7.01 -19.48
C GLN A 260 6.11 -8.11 -20.34
N GLU A 261 5.31 -9.05 -20.86
CA GLU A 261 5.82 -10.14 -21.69
C GLU A 261 6.40 -9.64 -23.02
N ASN A 262 5.73 -8.68 -23.68
CA ASN A 262 6.19 -8.12 -24.95
C ASN A 262 7.52 -7.38 -24.79
N SER A 263 7.69 -6.61 -23.70
CA SER A 263 8.95 -5.90 -23.44
C SER A 263 10.14 -6.84 -23.19
N THR A 264 9.88 -8.03 -22.62
CA THR A 264 10.93 -9.04 -22.39
C THR A 264 11.35 -9.73 -23.69
N ASN A 265 10.39 -9.99 -24.59
CA ASN A 265 10.66 -10.65 -25.87
C ASN A 265 11.47 -9.79 -26.85
N GLU A 266 11.23 -8.47 -26.91
CA GLU A 266 11.99 -7.57 -27.79
C GLU A 266 13.49 -7.49 -27.42
N ASN A 267 13.82 -7.62 -26.14
CA ASN A 267 15.21 -7.61 -25.68
C ASN A 267 15.98 -8.88 -26.08
N ASN A 268 15.30 -10.03 -26.17
CA ASN A 268 15.93 -11.31 -26.48
C ASN A 268 16.23 -11.51 -27.98
N GLU A 269 15.52 -10.83 -28.90
CA GLU A 269 15.77 -10.98 -30.34
C GLU A 269 17.04 -10.25 -30.84
N THR A 270 17.69 -9.42 -30.01
CA THR A 270 18.80 -8.56 -30.45
C THR A 270 20.20 -9.15 -30.21
N GLU A 271 20.35 -10.26 -29.47
CA GLU A 271 21.68 -10.84 -29.15
C GLU A 271 22.15 -12.02 -30.03
N GLU A 272 21.34 -12.55 -30.95
CA GLU A 272 21.76 -13.66 -31.83
C GLU A 272 22.48 -13.19 -33.12
N THR A 273 23.65 -12.55 -33.04
CA THR A 273 24.59 -12.53 -34.20
C THR A 273 26.07 -12.51 -33.80
N GLY A 274 26.61 -13.67 -33.43
CA GLY A 274 28.05 -13.81 -33.17
C GLY A 274 28.54 -15.24 -32.99
N THR A 275 28.34 -16.13 -33.97
CA THR A 275 28.88 -17.50 -33.91
C THR A 275 30.37 -17.52 -34.31
N GLU A 276 31.27 -17.50 -33.31
CA GLU A 276 32.64 -17.98 -33.48
C GLU A 276 32.69 -19.51 -33.27
N GLU A 277 33.29 -20.24 -34.23
CA GLU A 277 33.53 -21.69 -34.14
C GLU A 277 34.54 -22.01 -33.02
N VAL A 278 34.02 -22.30 -31.81
CA VAL A 278 34.78 -22.89 -30.71
C VAL A 278 34.83 -24.41 -30.89
N LYS A 279 36.05 -24.97 -30.80
CA LYS A 279 36.30 -26.41 -30.88
C LYS A 279 35.63 -27.14 -29.72
N THR A 280 34.79 -28.11 -30.06
CA THR A 280 34.06 -28.99 -29.18
C THR A 280 35.01 -29.87 -28.33
N ASN A 281 35.16 -29.52 -27.06
CA ASN A 281 35.42 -30.50 -26.01
C ASN A 281 34.04 -30.99 -25.54
N GLU A 282 33.88 -32.31 -25.37
CA GLU A 282 32.65 -32.86 -24.77
C GLU A 282 32.46 -32.24 -23.38
N PRO A 283 31.30 -31.63 -23.09
CA PRO A 283 31.03 -31.08 -21.77
C PRO A 283 31.06 -32.20 -20.73
N THR A 284 31.66 -31.91 -19.58
CA THR A 284 31.61 -32.82 -18.44
C THR A 284 30.25 -32.68 -17.75
N GLU A 285 29.76 -33.75 -17.11
CA GLU A 285 28.49 -33.77 -16.35
C GLU A 285 28.33 -32.56 -15.40
N LYS A 286 29.42 -32.11 -14.78
CA LYS A 286 29.46 -30.90 -13.94
C LYS A 286 29.18 -29.62 -14.72
N THR A 287 29.73 -29.48 -15.92
CA THR A 287 29.49 -28.33 -16.80
C THR A 287 28.02 -28.25 -17.22
N GLU A 288 27.40 -29.39 -17.51
CA GLU A 288 25.98 -29.46 -17.85
C GLU A 288 25.09 -29.04 -16.67
N LYS A 289 25.40 -29.50 -15.44
CA LYS A 289 24.70 -29.04 -14.23
C LYS A 289 24.81 -27.52 -14.04
N LEU A 290 26.00 -26.94 -14.23
CA LEU A 290 26.21 -25.49 -14.06
C LEU A 290 25.48 -24.64 -15.11
N GLU A 291 25.44 -25.11 -16.36
CA GLU A 291 24.69 -24.44 -17.42
C GLU A 291 23.19 -24.44 -17.13
N ALA A 292 22.66 -25.54 -16.58
CA ALA A 292 21.26 -25.66 -16.23
C ALA A 292 20.86 -24.78 -15.03
N LEU A 293 21.77 -24.53 -14.08
CA LEU A 293 21.56 -23.57 -12.99
C LEU A 293 21.43 -22.13 -13.48
N SER A 294 22.14 -21.77 -14.53
CA SER A 294 22.15 -20.40 -15.06
C SER A 294 20.87 -20.07 -15.83
N ASN A 295 20.15 -21.09 -16.32
CA ASN A 295 18.94 -20.95 -17.13
C ASN A 295 17.87 -21.95 -16.68
N PRO A 296 17.31 -21.81 -15.48
CA PRO A 296 16.25 -22.69 -15.02
C PRO A 296 15.02 -22.58 -15.92
N THR A 297 14.39 -23.73 -16.15
CA THR A 297 12.97 -23.75 -16.55
C THR A 297 12.10 -23.56 -15.31
N PHE A 298 10.80 -23.35 -15.47
CA PHE A 298 9.92 -23.08 -14.32
C PHE A 298 8.66 -23.95 -14.38
N ILE A 299 8.28 -24.50 -13.23
CA ILE A 299 6.92 -24.94 -12.98
C ILE A 299 6.13 -23.71 -12.55
N HIS A 300 5.21 -23.30 -13.40
CA HIS A 300 4.23 -22.27 -13.08
C HIS A 300 2.90 -22.93 -12.75
N LYS A 301 2.44 -22.74 -11.51
CA LYS A 301 1.09 -23.11 -11.09
C LYS A 301 0.37 -21.84 -10.63
N TYR A 302 -0.73 -21.53 -11.28
CA TYR A 302 -1.58 -20.38 -10.96
C TYR A 302 -2.99 -20.88 -10.71
N GLU A 303 -3.54 -20.54 -9.56
CA GLU A 303 -4.94 -20.83 -9.21
C GLU A 303 -5.57 -19.58 -8.61
N GLU A 304 -6.69 -19.16 -9.21
CA GLU A 304 -7.51 -18.04 -8.75
C GLU A 304 -8.93 -18.55 -8.54
N THR A 305 -9.47 -18.29 -7.34
CA THR A 305 -10.82 -18.70 -6.97
C THR A 305 -11.59 -17.49 -6.44
N GLU A 306 -12.68 -17.17 -7.11
CA GLU A 306 -13.64 -16.15 -6.67
C GLU A 306 -14.61 -16.77 -5.65
N LEU A 307 -14.69 -16.19 -4.46
CA LEU A 307 -15.58 -16.67 -3.40
C LEU A 307 -16.99 -16.10 -3.61
N GLU A 308 -17.98 -16.98 -3.85
CA GLU A 308 -19.39 -16.57 -3.95
C GLU A 308 -19.97 -16.23 -2.56
N GLY A 309 -20.51 -15.01 -2.37
CA GLY A 309 -21.15 -14.60 -1.10
C GLY A 309 -21.51 -13.10 -1.06
N GLU A 310 -22.22 -12.68 0.00
CA GLU A 310 -22.62 -11.26 0.21
C GLU A 310 -21.41 -10.32 0.40
N PHE A 311 -20.23 -10.88 0.68
CA PHE A 311 -18.96 -10.18 0.91
C PHE A 311 -17.83 -10.66 -0.01
N GLY A 312 -18.14 -11.07 -1.26
CA GLY A 312 -17.20 -11.71 -2.20
C GLY A 312 -15.75 -11.23 -2.13
N GLY A 313 -14.81 -12.18 -2.17
CA GLY A 313 -13.37 -11.99 -2.08
C GLY A 313 -12.63 -12.86 -3.10
N LEU A 314 -11.36 -12.55 -3.37
CA LEU A 314 -10.51 -13.27 -4.32
C LEU A 314 -9.42 -14.00 -3.54
N VAL A 315 -9.30 -15.31 -3.72
CA VAL A 315 -8.14 -16.05 -3.25
C VAL A 315 -7.23 -16.32 -4.45
N LYS A 316 -5.99 -15.84 -4.38
CA LYS A 316 -4.99 -15.95 -5.43
C LYS A 316 -3.79 -16.72 -4.91
N SER A 317 -3.46 -17.83 -5.57
CA SER A 317 -2.22 -18.56 -5.30
C SER A 317 -1.37 -18.65 -6.56
N GLU A 318 -0.10 -18.31 -6.44
CA GLU A 318 0.87 -18.33 -7.54
C GLU A 318 2.16 -18.99 -7.09
N PHE A 319 2.57 -20.02 -7.82
CA PHE A 319 3.80 -20.76 -7.58
C PHE A 319 4.69 -20.69 -8.82
N LYS A 320 5.87 -20.10 -8.65
CA LYS A 320 6.94 -20.06 -9.64
C LYS A 320 8.16 -20.77 -9.06
N VAL A 321 8.23 -22.08 -9.31
CA VAL A 321 9.28 -22.97 -8.78
C VAL A 321 10.26 -23.32 -9.90
N PRO A 322 11.58 -23.10 -9.73
CA PRO A 322 12.55 -23.38 -10.79
C PRO A 322 12.79 -24.89 -10.95
N GLN A 323 13.16 -25.27 -12.17
CA GLN A 323 13.60 -26.61 -12.56
C GLN A 323 14.95 -26.50 -13.27
N PHE A 324 15.94 -27.15 -12.71
CA PHE A 324 17.33 -27.11 -13.14
C PHE A 324 17.75 -28.37 -13.91
N GLY A 325 16.86 -29.34 -14.11
CA GLY A 325 17.21 -30.62 -14.73
C GLY A 325 18.09 -31.50 -13.84
N ILE A 326 18.17 -31.19 -12.54
CA ILE A 326 18.91 -31.95 -11.52
C ILE A 326 17.87 -32.64 -10.65
N ASN A 327 17.56 -33.91 -10.95
CA ASN A 327 16.42 -34.61 -10.35
C ASN A 327 16.31 -34.48 -8.83
N VAL A 328 17.41 -34.65 -8.08
CA VAL A 328 17.38 -34.57 -6.61
C VAL A 328 16.95 -33.18 -6.13
N LEU A 329 17.44 -32.14 -6.79
CA LEU A 329 17.13 -30.76 -6.45
C LEU A 329 15.70 -30.38 -6.91
N ASP A 330 15.33 -30.77 -8.13
CA ASP A 330 14.01 -30.49 -8.69
C ASP A 330 12.91 -31.21 -7.90
N ASP A 331 13.14 -32.47 -7.52
CA ASP A 331 12.23 -33.25 -6.67
C ASP A 331 12.09 -32.59 -5.28
N PHE A 332 13.20 -32.14 -4.69
CA PHE A 332 13.18 -31.43 -3.40
C PHE A 332 12.35 -30.14 -3.47
N LEU A 333 12.60 -29.28 -4.47
CA LEU A 333 11.87 -28.02 -4.63
C LEU A 333 10.39 -28.24 -4.93
N TYR A 334 10.06 -29.27 -5.71
CA TYR A 334 8.67 -29.68 -5.94
C TYR A 334 8.01 -30.12 -4.63
N GLU A 335 8.65 -31.00 -3.87
CA GLU A 335 8.11 -31.48 -2.60
C GLU A 335 7.91 -30.33 -1.60
N GLU A 336 8.86 -29.40 -1.52
CA GLU A 336 8.85 -28.29 -0.58
C GLU A 336 7.76 -27.25 -0.89
N TYR A 337 7.58 -26.88 -2.16
CA TYR A 337 6.70 -25.76 -2.52
C TYR A 337 5.44 -26.14 -3.29
N VAL A 338 5.46 -27.25 -4.02
CA VAL A 338 4.28 -27.68 -4.79
C VAL A 338 3.51 -28.70 -3.96
N ALA A 339 4.12 -29.83 -3.60
CA ALA A 339 3.43 -30.94 -2.95
C ALA A 339 2.91 -30.58 -1.54
N LYS A 340 3.71 -29.91 -0.70
CA LYS A 340 3.26 -29.46 0.64
C LYS A 340 2.07 -28.49 0.56
N ASN A 341 1.96 -27.76 -0.55
CA ASN A 341 0.93 -26.77 -0.78
C ASN A 341 -0.19 -27.29 -1.70
N GLU A 342 -0.14 -28.55 -2.16
CA GLU A 342 -1.27 -29.19 -2.86
C GLU A 342 -2.48 -29.38 -1.94
N ASP A 343 -2.24 -29.54 -0.63
CA ASP A 343 -3.25 -29.68 0.42
C ASP A 343 -3.56 -28.36 1.16
N MET A 344 -2.98 -27.22 0.73
CA MET A 344 -3.44 -25.91 1.20
C MET A 344 -4.96 -25.88 0.94
N PRO A 345 -5.79 -25.58 1.97
CA PRO A 345 -7.19 -25.97 1.99
C PRO A 345 -7.83 -25.63 0.66
N ASN A 346 -8.30 -26.67 -0.03
CA ASN A 346 -9.04 -26.52 -1.27
C ASN A 346 -10.12 -25.49 -0.97
N ILE A 347 -10.01 -24.30 -1.57
CA ILE A 347 -10.64 -23.05 -1.08
C ILE A 347 -12.17 -23.18 -0.97
N GLU A 348 -12.75 -24.16 -1.66
CA GLU A 348 -14.14 -24.62 -1.52
C GLU A 348 -14.57 -24.99 -0.07
N ASP A 349 -13.63 -25.38 0.80
CA ASP A 349 -13.89 -25.80 2.19
C ASP A 349 -13.78 -24.65 3.22
N VAL A 350 -13.33 -23.46 2.81
CA VAL A 350 -13.30 -22.28 3.69
C VAL A 350 -14.71 -21.71 3.78
N THR A 351 -15.46 -22.09 4.82
CA THR A 351 -16.77 -21.48 5.10
C THR A 351 -16.56 -20.06 5.65
N PRO A 352 -17.03 -19.00 4.97
CA PRO A 352 -16.96 -17.64 5.51
C PRO A 352 -17.72 -17.56 6.84
N THR A 353 -17.09 -17.03 7.87
CA THR A 353 -17.77 -16.74 9.14
C THR A 353 -18.49 -15.38 9.05
N GLU A 354 -19.57 -15.18 9.80
CA GLU A 354 -20.35 -13.91 9.75
C GLU A 354 -19.52 -12.65 10.10
N ASP A 355 -18.34 -12.80 10.72
CA ASP A 355 -17.44 -11.69 11.09
C ASP A 355 -16.31 -11.41 10.06
N SER A 356 -16.20 -12.17 8.97
CA SER A 356 -15.11 -12.01 8.00
C SER A 356 -15.52 -11.10 6.83
N THR A 357 -15.27 -9.79 6.95
CA THR A 357 -15.36 -8.85 5.81
C THR A 357 -14.25 -9.14 4.79
N LYS A 358 -14.61 -9.23 3.49
CA LYS A 358 -13.75 -9.28 2.29
C LYS A 358 -12.26 -9.64 2.52
N PHE A 359 -11.93 -10.92 2.41
CA PHE A 359 -10.54 -11.38 2.34
C PHE A 359 -10.09 -11.41 0.88
N ILE A 360 -9.00 -10.70 0.58
CA ILE A 360 -8.12 -11.09 -0.52
C ILE A 360 -7.05 -11.93 0.16
N GLU A 361 -7.11 -13.25 0.01
CA GLU A 361 -6.00 -14.10 0.44
C GLU A 361 -5.06 -14.27 -0.76
N GLN A 362 -3.84 -13.75 -0.66
CA GLN A 362 -2.84 -13.91 -1.70
C GLN A 362 -1.65 -14.71 -1.17
N TYR A 363 -1.34 -15.82 -1.80
CA TYR A 363 -0.15 -16.60 -1.50
C TYR A 363 0.73 -16.73 -2.75
N VAL A 364 1.93 -16.15 -2.70
CA VAL A 364 2.88 -16.17 -3.81
C VAL A 364 4.18 -16.80 -3.38
N ILE A 365 4.60 -17.84 -4.08
CA ILE A 365 5.94 -18.40 -4.02
C ILE A 365 6.66 -18.07 -5.32
N GLY A 366 7.80 -17.41 -5.19
CA GLY A 366 8.63 -16.97 -6.30
C GLY A 366 10.07 -17.44 -6.18
N TYR A 367 10.68 -17.73 -7.31
CA TYR A 367 12.13 -17.82 -7.43
C TYR A 367 12.75 -16.42 -7.35
N ARG A 368 13.73 -16.23 -6.47
CA ARG A 368 14.46 -14.96 -6.35
C ARG A 368 15.79 -15.01 -7.09
N ASP A 369 16.68 -15.93 -6.72
CA ASP A 369 18.04 -15.97 -7.27
C ASP A 369 18.74 -17.32 -7.04
N VAL A 370 19.88 -17.53 -7.72
CA VAL A 370 20.78 -18.66 -7.53
C VAL A 370 22.23 -18.18 -7.46
N TYR A 371 22.94 -18.62 -6.42
CA TYR A 371 24.35 -18.32 -6.22
C TYR A 371 25.17 -19.59 -6.24
N GLN A 372 26.36 -19.51 -6.86
CA GLN A 372 27.30 -20.61 -6.88
C GLN A 372 28.54 -20.25 -6.05
N TYR A 373 29.00 -21.23 -5.27
CA TYR A 373 30.27 -21.19 -4.54
C TYR A 373 30.99 -22.52 -4.66
N GLY A 374 32.03 -22.57 -5.50
CA GLY A 374 32.70 -23.84 -5.81
C GLY A 374 31.70 -24.89 -6.31
N ASP A 375 31.48 -25.92 -5.50
CA ASP A 375 30.59 -27.04 -5.80
C ASP A 375 29.23 -26.93 -5.09
N TYR A 376 29.02 -25.83 -4.36
CA TYR A 376 27.77 -25.51 -3.70
C TYR A 376 26.93 -24.55 -4.52
N VAL A 377 25.63 -24.73 -4.43
CA VAL A 377 24.62 -23.86 -5.01
C VAL A 377 23.70 -23.41 -3.90
N SER A 378 23.39 -22.12 -3.83
CA SER A 378 22.38 -21.55 -2.93
C SER A 378 21.23 -21.02 -3.77
N ILE A 379 20.01 -21.49 -3.49
CA ILE A 379 18.79 -21.10 -4.22
C ILE A 379 17.93 -20.33 -3.25
N LEU A 380 17.59 -19.10 -3.62
CA LEU A 380 16.72 -18.24 -2.83
C LEU A 380 15.30 -18.26 -3.40
N MET A 381 14.36 -18.52 -2.51
CA MET A 381 12.93 -18.50 -2.79
C MET A 381 12.28 -17.39 -1.95
N SER A 382 11.41 -16.61 -2.56
CA SER A 382 10.57 -15.63 -1.87
C SER A 382 9.19 -16.22 -1.65
N GLU A 383 8.66 -16.02 -0.46
CA GLU A 383 7.30 -16.38 -0.08
C GLU A 383 6.58 -15.11 0.36
N TYR A 384 5.36 -14.91 -0.11
CA TYR A 384 4.50 -13.81 0.25
C TYR A 384 3.12 -14.35 0.60
N LEU A 385 2.63 -14.00 1.78
CA LEU A 385 1.32 -14.38 2.28
C LEU A 385 0.57 -13.12 2.72
N TYR A 386 -0.54 -12.83 2.08
CA TYR A 386 -1.48 -11.79 2.48
C TYR A 386 -2.76 -12.47 2.94
N GLU A 387 -3.08 -12.34 4.22
CA GLU A 387 -4.31 -12.87 4.85
C GLU A 387 -5.26 -11.71 5.21
N GLY A 388 -5.19 -10.60 4.47
CA GLY A 388 -5.81 -9.32 4.84
C GLY A 388 -4.90 -8.40 5.67
N GLY A 389 -5.37 -7.18 5.93
CA GLY A 389 -4.62 -6.13 6.64
C GLY A 389 -3.78 -5.22 5.71
N VAL A 390 -2.74 -4.59 6.28
CA VAL A 390 -1.89 -3.55 5.64
C VAL A 390 -1.08 -4.06 4.47
N ASN A 391 -0.46 -5.21 4.69
CA ASN A 391 0.61 -5.70 3.87
C ASN A 391 0.79 -7.19 4.14
N GLY A 392 1.06 -7.97 3.10
CA GLY A 392 1.34 -9.39 3.29
C GLY A 392 2.69 -9.60 3.95
N THR A 393 2.84 -10.71 4.66
CA THR A 393 4.10 -11.14 5.23
C THR A 393 4.96 -11.71 4.12
N SER A 394 6.21 -11.26 4.02
CA SER A 394 7.19 -11.83 3.10
C SER A 394 8.30 -12.53 3.87
N ALA A 395 8.80 -13.62 3.31
CA ALA A 395 9.95 -14.34 3.81
C ALA A 395 10.84 -14.76 2.64
N ILE A 396 12.14 -14.82 2.90
CA ILE A 396 13.13 -15.44 2.04
C ILE A 396 13.51 -16.75 2.71
N ASN A 397 13.43 -17.80 1.92
CA ASN A 397 13.92 -19.12 2.26
C ASN A 397 15.12 -19.42 1.36
N SER A 398 16.12 -20.12 1.90
CA SER A 398 17.28 -20.55 1.13
C SER A 398 17.47 -22.05 1.20
N PHE A 399 17.95 -22.61 0.09
CA PHE A 399 18.24 -24.03 -0.06
C PHE A 399 19.62 -24.21 -0.65
N HIS A 400 20.37 -25.18 -0.14
CA HIS A 400 21.76 -25.36 -0.52
C HIS A 400 21.99 -26.76 -1.04
N PHE A 401 22.64 -26.88 -2.19
CA PHE A 401 22.88 -28.15 -2.86
C PHE A 401 24.36 -28.32 -3.17
N ASP A 402 24.91 -29.49 -2.85
CA ASP A 402 26.27 -29.89 -3.21
C ASP A 402 26.23 -30.67 -4.53
N LEU A 403 26.82 -30.10 -5.58
CA LEU A 403 26.82 -30.66 -6.95
C LEU A 403 27.64 -31.94 -7.08
N ASP A 404 28.66 -32.10 -6.22
CA ASP A 404 29.57 -33.24 -6.23
C ASP A 404 28.99 -34.42 -5.44
N ARG A 405 28.30 -34.13 -4.32
CA ARG A 405 27.61 -35.14 -3.50
C ARG A 405 26.18 -35.47 -3.97
N ASP A 406 25.59 -34.60 -4.79
CA ASP A 406 24.21 -34.69 -5.28
C ASP A 406 23.19 -34.71 -4.13
N GLU A 407 23.40 -33.86 -3.13
CA GLU A 407 22.55 -33.79 -1.92
C GLU A 407 22.34 -32.36 -1.42
N MET A 408 21.22 -32.15 -0.72
CA MET A 408 20.95 -30.93 0.02
C MET A 408 21.87 -30.84 1.24
N VAL A 409 22.36 -29.64 1.54
CA VAL A 409 23.27 -29.38 2.65
C VAL A 409 22.78 -28.24 3.53
N HIS A 410 23.21 -28.24 4.78
CA HIS A 410 22.91 -27.17 5.73
C HIS A 410 24.14 -26.27 5.98
N LEU A 411 23.92 -25.11 6.61
CA LEU A 411 24.98 -24.17 6.94
C LEU A 411 26.14 -24.82 7.71
N GLU A 412 25.83 -25.72 8.65
CA GLU A 412 26.84 -26.45 9.43
C GLU A 412 27.87 -27.17 8.53
N GLU A 413 27.41 -27.81 7.46
CA GLU A 413 28.28 -28.54 6.53
C GLU A 413 29.13 -27.58 5.70
N VAL A 414 28.54 -26.47 5.23
CA VAL A 414 29.26 -25.41 4.50
C VAL A 414 30.37 -24.80 5.36
N LEU A 415 30.09 -24.57 6.64
CA LEU A 415 31.08 -24.06 7.61
C LEU A 415 32.16 -25.11 7.93
N ALA A 416 31.77 -26.37 8.10
CA ALA A 416 32.68 -27.47 8.41
C ALA A 416 33.74 -27.67 7.31
N ASP A 417 33.35 -27.55 6.04
CA ASP A 417 34.25 -27.62 4.88
C ASP A 417 35.33 -26.55 4.87
N LYS A 418 35.07 -25.41 5.53
CA LYS A 418 36.02 -24.31 5.71
C LYS A 418 36.68 -24.30 7.08
N ASN A 419 36.37 -25.28 7.93
CA ASN A 419 36.83 -25.36 9.32
C ASN A 419 36.46 -24.09 10.12
N ILE A 420 35.23 -23.60 9.91
CA ILE A 420 34.62 -22.46 10.60
C ILE A 420 33.61 -23.00 11.63
N SER A 421 33.54 -22.38 12.82
CA SER A 421 32.52 -22.71 13.82
C SER A 421 31.39 -21.67 13.83
N TYR A 422 30.21 -22.07 14.30
CA TYR A 422 29.08 -21.16 14.47
C TYR A 422 29.40 -19.99 15.40
N GLU A 423 30.20 -20.19 16.45
CA GLU A 423 30.59 -19.10 17.36
C GLU A 423 31.42 -18.05 16.63
N ARG A 424 32.30 -18.48 15.71
CA ARG A 424 33.10 -17.54 14.91
C ARG A 424 32.21 -16.75 13.95
N LEU A 425 31.23 -17.40 13.33
CA LEU A 425 30.25 -16.76 12.47
C LEU A 425 29.41 -15.74 13.26
N ASP A 426 28.85 -16.14 14.41
CA ASP A 426 28.04 -15.29 15.30
C ASP A 426 28.80 -14.03 15.75
N GLU A 427 30.07 -14.17 16.14
CA GLU A 427 30.92 -13.03 16.48
C GLU A 427 31.07 -12.05 15.33
N LEU A 428 31.29 -12.54 14.10
CA LEU A 428 31.48 -11.69 12.91
C LEU A 428 30.17 -11.00 12.50
N VAL A 429 29.06 -11.73 12.50
CA VAL A 429 27.72 -11.18 12.18
C VAL A 429 27.34 -10.08 13.18
N LYS A 430 27.45 -10.33 14.48
CA LYS A 430 27.20 -9.31 15.52
C LYS A 430 28.15 -8.12 15.43
N THR A 431 29.39 -8.34 14.99
CA THR A 431 30.33 -7.25 14.76
C THR A 431 29.88 -6.36 13.60
N LYS A 432 29.49 -6.95 12.46
CA LYS A 432 28.99 -6.22 11.28
C LYS A 432 27.70 -5.46 11.57
N LEU A 433 26.76 -6.06 12.29
CA LEU A 433 25.47 -5.42 12.64
C LEU A 433 25.62 -4.16 13.52
N ARG A 434 26.78 -3.96 14.16
CA ARG A 434 27.09 -2.73 14.93
C ARG A 434 27.60 -1.58 14.06
N ASP A 435 27.91 -1.84 12.78
CA ASP A 435 28.31 -0.81 11.84
C ASP A 435 27.18 0.19 11.60
N GLU A 436 27.55 1.44 11.31
CA GLU A 436 26.62 2.56 11.18
C GLU A 436 25.55 2.32 10.11
N GLN A 437 25.90 1.62 9.02
CA GLN A 437 24.99 1.29 7.92
C GLN A 437 23.78 0.43 8.31
N TYR A 438 23.88 -0.33 9.41
CA TYR A 438 22.79 -1.17 9.89
C TYR A 438 22.00 -0.50 11.03
N ARG A 439 22.60 0.42 11.78
CA ARG A 439 22.01 0.94 13.03
C ARG A 439 20.60 1.52 12.85
N GLU A 440 20.34 2.21 11.75
CA GLU A 440 19.03 2.83 11.48
C GLU A 440 17.98 1.82 10.98
N LYS A 441 18.41 0.61 10.61
CA LYS A 441 17.57 -0.48 10.08
C LYS A 441 17.21 -1.54 11.11
N LEU A 442 17.79 -1.47 12.31
CA LEU A 442 17.65 -2.48 13.35
C LEU A 442 16.75 -2.00 14.48
N PHE A 443 16.10 -2.94 15.16
CA PHE A 443 15.45 -2.64 16.43
C PHE A 443 16.49 -2.23 17.48
N ALA A 444 16.08 -1.40 18.45
CA ALA A 444 16.97 -0.95 19.52
C ALA A 444 17.55 -2.12 20.35
N ASP A 445 16.81 -3.23 20.42
CA ASP A 445 17.12 -4.45 21.16
C ASP A 445 17.36 -5.67 20.25
N TYR A 446 17.73 -5.47 18.98
CA TYR A 446 17.90 -6.56 18.01
C TYR A 446 18.81 -7.71 18.47
N GLU A 447 19.84 -7.43 19.28
CA GLU A 447 20.75 -8.46 19.80
C GLU A 447 20.01 -9.51 20.65
N SER A 448 18.88 -9.15 21.26
CA SER A 448 18.05 -10.08 22.04
C SER A 448 17.30 -11.09 21.18
N ASN A 449 17.16 -10.83 19.88
CA ASN A 449 16.57 -11.73 18.90
C ASN A 449 17.60 -12.72 18.30
N LEU A 450 18.90 -12.55 18.59
CA LEU A 450 19.99 -13.41 18.11
C LEU A 450 20.38 -14.45 19.17
N THR A 451 19.46 -15.39 19.43
CA THR A 451 19.55 -16.32 20.57
C THR A 451 20.12 -17.69 20.22
N ALA A 452 20.07 -18.10 18.96
CA ALA A 452 20.47 -19.43 18.50
C ALA A 452 21.03 -19.34 17.07
N PRO A 453 22.36 -19.19 16.88
CA PRO A 453 22.98 -19.03 15.56
C PRO A 453 22.63 -20.13 14.54
N GLU A 454 22.36 -21.34 15.00
CA GLU A 454 21.95 -22.47 14.14
C GLU A 454 20.56 -22.24 13.50
N GLU A 455 19.67 -21.57 14.22
CA GLU A 455 18.32 -21.23 13.76
C GLU A 455 18.31 -19.84 13.09
N ASP A 456 18.98 -18.87 13.70
CA ASP A 456 18.97 -17.47 13.26
C ASP A 456 19.65 -17.26 11.90
N TYR A 457 20.58 -18.14 11.52
CA TYR A 457 21.39 -18.03 10.29
C TYR A 457 21.03 -19.07 9.24
N ASN A 458 19.86 -19.70 9.36
CA ASN A 458 19.42 -20.76 8.44
C ASN A 458 19.12 -20.24 7.02
N THR A 459 18.77 -18.96 6.86
CA THR A 459 18.65 -18.30 5.56
C THR A 459 19.97 -17.62 5.20
N PHE A 460 20.66 -18.15 4.20
CA PHE A 460 21.94 -17.63 3.74
C PHE A 460 22.14 -17.85 2.24
N TYR A 461 23.21 -17.33 1.69
CA TYR A 461 23.78 -17.80 0.43
C TYR A 461 25.30 -17.63 0.43
N ALA A 462 25.97 -18.41 -0.42
CA ALA A 462 27.41 -18.39 -0.57
C ALA A 462 27.80 -17.98 -1.99
N THR A 463 28.84 -17.17 -2.09
CA THR A 463 29.52 -16.78 -3.33
C THR A 463 31.01 -17.07 -3.19
N ASP A 464 31.80 -16.91 -4.25
CA ASP A 464 33.26 -17.05 -4.17
C ASP A 464 33.95 -16.07 -3.20
N GLU A 465 33.30 -14.98 -2.84
CA GLU A 465 33.87 -13.92 -2.00
C GLU A 465 33.29 -13.90 -0.58
N HIS A 466 31.99 -14.17 -0.44
CA HIS A 466 31.25 -13.98 0.81
C HIS A 466 30.34 -15.15 1.16
N LEU A 467 30.17 -15.37 2.46
CA LEU A 467 28.97 -15.97 3.04
C LEU A 467 28.04 -14.83 3.45
N VAL A 468 26.79 -14.84 2.98
CA VAL A 468 25.81 -13.78 3.30
C VAL A 468 24.69 -14.39 4.13
N ILE A 469 24.50 -13.86 5.35
CA ILE A 469 23.37 -14.23 6.21
C ILE A 469 22.21 -13.27 5.95
N ILE A 470 21.01 -13.80 5.80
CA ILE A 470 19.79 -13.03 5.55
C ILE A 470 18.89 -13.13 6.77
N PHE A 471 18.56 -11.98 7.36
CA PHE A 471 17.51 -11.88 8.36
C PHE A 471 16.22 -11.42 7.69
N ASN A 472 15.16 -12.22 7.80
CA ASN A 472 13.85 -11.85 7.29
C ASN A 472 13.28 -10.61 8.00
N VAL A 473 12.26 -10.00 7.40
CA VAL A 473 11.56 -8.87 8.01
C VAL A 473 11.07 -9.23 9.42
N TYR A 474 11.07 -8.26 10.32
CA TYR A 474 10.74 -8.42 11.75
C TYR A 474 11.68 -9.29 12.59
N HIS A 475 12.69 -9.95 12.02
CA HIS A 475 13.62 -10.74 12.83
C HIS A 475 14.53 -9.83 13.67
N ILE A 476 15.23 -8.89 13.04
CA ILE A 476 16.15 -7.96 13.72
C ILE A 476 15.88 -6.49 13.41
N GLY A 477 14.91 -6.19 12.54
CA GLY A 477 14.54 -4.85 12.13
C GLY A 477 13.08 -4.76 11.68
N PRO A 478 12.51 -3.54 11.57
CA PRO A 478 11.14 -3.36 11.14
C PRO A 478 10.97 -3.74 9.67
N LYS A 479 9.75 -4.10 9.26
CA LYS A 479 9.41 -4.45 7.88
C LYS A 479 9.81 -3.41 6.84
N SER A 480 9.74 -2.12 7.18
CA SER A 480 10.17 -1.02 6.31
C SER A 480 11.66 -1.04 5.94
N SER A 481 12.48 -1.75 6.72
CA SER A 481 13.91 -1.94 6.40
C SER A 481 14.15 -3.05 5.38
N GLY A 482 13.12 -3.84 5.06
CA GLY A 482 13.24 -5.06 4.30
C GLY A 482 14.09 -6.12 5.01
N PRO A 483 14.41 -7.22 4.29
CA PRO A 483 15.37 -8.21 4.76
C PRO A 483 16.76 -7.59 4.95
N ILE A 484 17.45 -7.97 6.02
CA ILE A 484 18.81 -7.49 6.32
C ILE A 484 19.82 -8.53 5.88
N GLU A 485 20.65 -8.17 4.90
CA GLU A 485 21.73 -9.02 4.39
C GLU A 485 23.08 -8.62 5.01
N VAL A 486 23.78 -9.59 5.58
CA VAL A 486 25.07 -9.40 6.27
C VAL A 486 26.15 -10.21 5.56
N PRO A 487 26.92 -9.58 4.63
CA PRO A 487 28.01 -10.24 3.95
C PRO A 487 29.25 -10.37 4.84
N ILE A 488 29.77 -11.59 4.94
CA ILE A 488 31.00 -11.94 5.66
C ILE A 488 32.00 -12.47 4.63
N GLY A 489 33.11 -11.77 4.43
CA GLY A 489 34.15 -12.20 3.50
C GLY A 489 34.80 -13.50 3.97
N TRP A 490 35.07 -14.44 3.05
CA TRP A 490 35.75 -15.70 3.41
C TRP A 490 37.13 -15.50 4.03
N ASN A 491 37.76 -14.35 3.79
CA ASN A 491 39.03 -13.94 4.37
C ASN A 491 38.93 -13.34 5.78
N GLU A 492 37.72 -13.12 6.30
CA GLU A 492 37.47 -12.59 7.66
C GLU A 492 37.42 -13.70 8.73
N PHE A 493 37.26 -14.97 8.30
CA PHE A 493 37.33 -16.16 9.13
C PHE A 493 38.79 -16.56 9.40
#